data_AF-A0A345CND8-F1
#
_entry.id   AF-A0A345CND8-F1
#
_cell.length_a   1.000
_cell.length_b   1.000
_cell.length_c   1.000
_cell.angle_alpha   90.00
_cell.angle_beta   90.00
_cell.angle_gamma   90.00
#
_symmetry.space_group_name_H-M   'P 1'
#
loop_
_entity.id
_entity.type
_entity.pdbx_description
1 polymer ?
#
loop_
_entity_poly.entity_id
_entity_poly.type
_entity_poly.pdbx_seq_one_letter_code
_entity_poly.pdbx_strand_id
1 'polypeptide(L)'
;MTGRNRRNFSPGFRREAARLVLDQNDTAAAAATAMNVGKSTMDKWVRQLKEERAGKSPTASPMTPEQIEIRELKKRLQRIEMERDILKKATALLMSDSLNSLVEKLRVRFPVAVVCNVFGVHRSSYKYWRQPEKPDSARVTRLSLIGESCRGSNGFAGARNIAAMVTTKGVKLSRWRATTLMKERHLISCQQPGHQYKKASREHVELPNYLERQFAVTEPNQVWWGDVTFIRRHISSCASFIWCATA
;
A
#
# COMPACT_ATOMS: atom_id res chain seq x y z
N MET A 1 -0.23 -30.64 51.04
CA MET A 1 -0.92 -31.86 50.54
C MET A 1 -0.24 -32.28 49.25
N THR A 2 0.63 -33.30 49.29
CA THR A 2 1.30 -33.81 48.10
C THR A 2 0.28 -34.56 47.24
N GLY A 3 -0.04 -34.02 46.07
CA GLY A 3 -0.96 -34.68 45.13
C GLY A 3 -0.35 -35.99 44.65
N ARG A 4 -0.96 -37.14 45.00
CA ARG A 4 -0.55 -38.45 44.46
C ARG A 4 -0.62 -38.40 42.94
N ASN A 5 0.52 -38.61 42.29
CA ASN A 5 0.62 -38.76 40.84
C ASN A 5 -0.27 -39.93 40.39
N ARG A 6 -1.38 -39.62 39.70
CA ARG A 6 -2.34 -40.62 39.23
C ARG A 6 -1.80 -41.23 37.94
N ARG A 7 -1.61 -42.55 37.92
CA ARG A 7 -1.28 -43.29 36.70
C ARG A 7 -2.41 -43.09 35.67
N ASN A 8 -2.09 -42.47 34.53
CA ASN A 8 -3.03 -42.25 33.44
C ASN A 8 -2.96 -43.42 32.44
N PHE A 9 -4.04 -44.20 32.36
CA PHE A 9 -4.16 -45.31 31.41
C PHE A 9 -4.86 -44.87 30.12
N SER A 10 -4.42 -45.37 28.98
CA SER A 10 -5.04 -45.09 27.68
C SER A 10 -6.47 -45.65 27.61
N PRO A 11 -7.38 -45.04 26.83
CA PRO A 11 -8.76 -45.53 26.72
C PRO A 11 -8.86 -46.96 26.13
N GLY A 12 -7.95 -47.32 25.22
CA GLY A 12 -7.88 -48.67 24.64
C GLY A 12 -7.54 -49.72 25.69
N PHE A 13 -6.50 -49.45 26.50
CA PHE A 13 -6.07 -50.32 27.58
C PHE A 13 -7.17 -50.57 28.63
N ARG A 14 -7.96 -49.53 28.97
CA ARG A 14 -9.08 -49.66 29.91
C ARG A 14 -10.18 -50.59 29.38
N ARG A 15 -10.50 -50.51 28.08
CA ARG A 15 -11.51 -51.40 27.46
C ARG A 15 -11.03 -52.83 27.37
N GLU A 16 -9.77 -53.03 27.02
CA GLU A 16 -9.17 -54.36 26.92
C GLU A 16 -9.14 -55.06 28.28
N ALA A 17 -8.70 -54.36 29.33
CA ALA A 17 -8.73 -54.85 30.70
C ALA A 17 -10.16 -55.20 31.18
N ALA A 18 -11.15 -54.38 30.82
CA ALA A 18 -12.55 -54.65 31.16
C ALA A 18 -13.16 -55.79 30.32
N ARG A 19 -12.70 -56.02 29.08
CA ARG A 19 -13.10 -57.18 28.26
C ARG A 19 -12.61 -58.49 28.83
N LEU A 20 -11.39 -58.56 29.36
CA LEU A 20 -10.85 -59.77 30.00
C LEU A 20 -11.81 -60.30 31.09
N VAL A 21 -12.30 -59.41 31.96
CA VAL A 21 -13.22 -59.80 33.05
C VAL A 21 -14.62 -60.19 32.55
N LEU A 22 -15.11 -59.55 31.48
CA LEU A 22 -16.49 -59.75 30.99
C LEU A 22 -16.64 -60.87 29.97
N ASP A 23 -15.61 -61.07 29.14
CA ASP A 23 -15.64 -62.00 28.01
C ASP A 23 -14.87 -63.29 28.31
N GLN A 24 -13.85 -63.24 29.18
CA GLN A 24 -13.05 -64.41 29.58
C GLN A 24 -13.41 -64.94 30.99
N ASN A 25 -14.42 -64.35 31.65
CA ASN A 25 -14.91 -64.70 32.99
C ASN A 25 -13.85 -64.73 34.11
N ASP A 26 -12.72 -64.04 33.93
CA ASP A 26 -11.72 -63.89 34.98
C ASP A 26 -12.29 -63.10 36.17
N THR A 27 -11.89 -63.47 37.39
CA THR A 27 -12.28 -62.70 38.58
C THR A 27 -11.60 -61.32 38.52
N ALA A 28 -12.32 -60.25 38.83
CA ALA A 28 -11.79 -58.88 38.79
C ALA A 28 -10.49 -58.68 39.63
N ALA A 29 -10.28 -59.49 40.67
CA ALA A 29 -9.05 -59.52 41.45
C ALA A 29 -7.86 -60.14 40.70
N ALA A 30 -8.09 -61.21 39.93
CA ALA A 30 -7.06 -61.86 39.11
C ALA A 30 -6.64 -60.96 37.95
N ALA A 31 -7.60 -60.37 37.24
CA ALA A 31 -7.32 -59.41 36.16
C ALA A 31 -6.61 -58.14 36.65
N ALA A 32 -6.98 -57.64 37.85
CA ALA A 32 -6.29 -56.52 38.48
C ALA A 32 -4.81 -56.82 38.78
N THR A 33 -4.53 -58.05 39.23
CA THR A 33 -3.17 -58.51 39.54
C THR A 33 -2.35 -58.71 38.26
N ALA A 34 -2.94 -59.34 37.24
CA ALA A 34 -2.30 -59.56 35.94
C ALA A 34 -1.93 -58.25 35.22
N MET A 35 -2.80 -57.24 35.30
CA MET A 35 -2.59 -55.94 34.64
C MET A 35 -1.88 -54.91 35.53
N ASN A 36 -1.51 -55.26 36.76
CA ASN A 36 -0.89 -54.37 37.76
C ASN A 36 -1.71 -53.08 38.01
N VAL A 37 -3.02 -53.24 38.18
CA VAL A 37 -3.99 -52.17 38.43
C VAL A 37 -4.71 -52.44 39.76
N GLY A 38 -5.09 -51.40 40.50
CA GLY A 38 -5.86 -51.58 41.73
C GLY A 38 -7.24 -52.21 41.48
N LYS A 39 -7.70 -53.10 42.37
CA LYS A 39 -9.01 -53.76 42.26
C LYS A 39 -10.16 -52.77 42.05
N SER A 40 -10.20 -51.68 42.84
CA SER A 40 -11.24 -50.64 42.73
C SER A 40 -11.25 -49.89 41.39
N THR A 41 -10.10 -49.81 40.72
CA THR A 41 -9.99 -49.22 39.38
C THR A 41 -10.47 -50.20 38.31
N MET A 42 -10.18 -51.48 38.48
CA MET A 42 -10.68 -52.54 37.60
C MET A 42 -12.21 -52.66 37.68
N ASP A 43 -12.76 -52.71 38.89
CA ASP A 43 -14.22 -52.78 39.12
C ASP A 43 -14.96 -51.60 38.48
N LYS A 44 -14.37 -50.39 38.54
CA LYS A 44 -14.93 -49.20 37.87
C LYS A 44 -14.95 -49.34 36.35
N TRP A 45 -13.87 -49.86 35.73
CA TRP A 45 -13.82 -50.04 34.27
C TRP A 45 -14.78 -51.13 33.80
N VAL A 46 -14.90 -52.22 34.55
CA VAL A 46 -15.86 -53.31 34.28
C VAL A 46 -17.30 -52.80 34.36
N ARG A 47 -17.64 -52.04 35.40
CA ARG A 47 -18.96 -51.43 35.53
C ARG A 47 -19.27 -50.48 34.37
N GLN A 48 -18.30 -49.66 34.00
CA GLN A 48 -18.41 -48.74 32.86
C GLN A 48 -18.65 -49.49 31.54
N LEU A 49 -17.92 -50.57 31.27
CA LEU A 49 -18.11 -51.33 30.02
C LEU A 49 -19.45 -52.08 30.00
N LYS A 50 -19.96 -52.53 31.16
CA LYS A 50 -21.33 -53.06 31.28
C LYS A 50 -22.39 -51.98 30.99
N GLU A 51 -22.20 -50.77 31.50
CA GLU A 51 -23.10 -49.63 31.25
C GLU A 51 -23.09 -49.19 29.76
N GLU A 52 -21.91 -49.20 29.13
CA GLU A 52 -21.75 -48.94 27.69
C GLU A 52 -22.45 -50.02 26.84
N ARG A 53 -22.32 -51.31 27.18
CA ARG A 53 -23.07 -52.42 26.53
C ARG A 53 -24.58 -52.31 26.74
N ALA A 54 -25.02 -51.74 27.87
CA ALA A 54 -26.43 -51.48 28.17
C ALA A 54 -26.96 -50.17 27.53
N GLY A 55 -26.19 -49.51 26.65
CA GLY A 55 -26.60 -48.33 25.90
C GLY A 55 -26.59 -47.02 26.70
N LYS A 56 -26.10 -47.00 27.93
CA LYS A 56 -25.99 -45.79 28.76
C LYS A 56 -24.62 -45.17 28.54
N SER A 57 -24.54 -44.14 27.70
CA SER A 57 -23.28 -43.42 27.47
C SER A 57 -22.89 -42.57 28.70
N PRO A 58 -21.64 -42.67 29.19
CA PRO A 58 -21.20 -41.89 30.35
C PRO A 58 -21.00 -40.40 30.01
N THR A 59 -21.56 -39.52 30.85
CA THR A 59 -21.59 -38.04 30.71
C THR A 59 -20.22 -37.35 30.71
N ALA A 60 -19.16 -38.02 31.21
CA ALA A 60 -17.86 -37.40 31.48
C ALA A 60 -16.65 -38.23 31.01
N SER A 61 -16.78 -39.03 29.95
CA SER A 61 -15.63 -39.81 29.45
C SER A 61 -14.72 -38.99 28.51
N PRO A 62 -13.39 -39.13 28.62
CA PRO A 62 -12.45 -38.79 27.57
C PRO A 62 -12.80 -39.58 26.30
N MET A 63 -12.96 -38.87 25.18
CA MET A 63 -13.48 -39.37 23.90
C MET A 63 -12.88 -40.75 23.52
N THR A 64 -13.73 -41.68 23.06
CA THR A 64 -13.26 -42.92 22.43
C THR A 64 -12.40 -42.58 21.20
N PRO A 65 -11.43 -43.42 20.79
CA PRO A 65 -10.61 -43.13 19.60
C PRO A 65 -11.48 -42.95 18.36
N GLU A 66 -12.53 -43.76 18.22
CA GLU A 66 -13.56 -43.60 17.19
C GLU A 66 -14.30 -42.25 17.28
N GLN A 67 -14.64 -41.76 18.48
CA GLN A 67 -15.24 -40.44 18.64
C GLN A 67 -14.25 -39.31 18.32
N ILE A 68 -12.95 -39.49 18.62
CA ILE A 68 -11.89 -38.56 18.24
C ILE A 68 -11.80 -38.48 16.73
N GLU A 69 -11.73 -39.62 16.05
CA GLU A 69 -11.72 -39.71 14.59
C GLU A 69 -12.97 -39.08 13.98
N ILE A 70 -14.17 -39.39 14.48
CA ILE A 70 -15.42 -38.78 14.01
C ILE A 70 -15.37 -37.26 14.18
N ARG A 71 -14.83 -36.75 15.30
CA ARG A 71 -14.69 -35.31 15.53
C ARG A 71 -13.68 -34.68 14.57
N GLU A 72 -12.55 -35.33 14.32
CA GLU A 72 -11.55 -34.87 13.37
C GLU A 72 -12.09 -34.86 11.94
N LEU A 73 -12.77 -35.93 11.53
CA LEU A 73 -13.42 -36.03 10.22
C LEU A 73 -14.51 -34.96 10.05
N LYS A 74 -15.36 -34.76 11.06
CA LYS A 74 -16.36 -33.67 11.04
C LYS A 74 -15.71 -32.30 10.91
N LYS A 75 -14.60 -32.05 11.61
CA LYS A 75 -13.83 -30.79 11.45
C LYS A 75 -13.24 -30.65 10.05
N ARG A 76 -12.70 -31.74 9.47
CA ARG A 76 -12.17 -31.74 8.10
C ARG A 76 -13.26 -31.47 7.07
N LEU A 77 -14.42 -32.10 7.20
CA LEU A 77 -15.58 -31.86 6.35
C LEU A 77 -16.03 -30.40 6.42
N GLN A 78 -16.22 -29.86 7.63
CA GLN A 78 -16.57 -28.45 7.81
C GLN A 78 -15.54 -27.52 7.16
N ARG A 79 -14.24 -27.84 7.30
CA ARG A 79 -13.18 -27.06 6.67
C ARG A 79 -13.30 -27.08 5.14
N ILE A 80 -13.45 -28.26 4.54
CA ILE A 80 -13.58 -28.43 3.09
C ILE A 80 -14.83 -27.74 2.55
N GLU A 81 -15.96 -27.85 3.25
CA GLU A 81 -17.20 -27.16 2.89
C GLU A 81 -17.03 -25.63 2.90
N MET A 82 -16.36 -25.09 3.92
CA MET A 82 -16.03 -23.66 3.96
C MET A 82 -15.10 -23.25 2.81
N GLU A 83 -14.05 -24.03 2.52
CA GLU A 83 -13.10 -23.74 1.43
C GLU A 83 -13.82 -23.75 0.06
N ARG A 84 -14.74 -24.71 -0.17
CA ARG A 84 -15.58 -24.76 -1.37
C ARG A 84 -16.50 -23.55 -1.48
N ASP A 85 -17.16 -23.16 -0.39
CA ASP A 85 -18.09 -22.03 -0.39
C ASP A 85 -17.37 -20.68 -0.57
N ILE A 86 -16.12 -20.58 -0.09
CA ILE A 86 -15.23 -19.45 -0.38
C ILE A 86 -14.94 -19.40 -1.87
N LEU A 87 -14.50 -20.52 -2.49
CA LEU A 87 -14.19 -20.57 -3.91
C LEU A 87 -15.40 -20.22 -4.79
N LYS A 88 -16.59 -20.76 -4.49
CA LYS A 88 -17.83 -20.44 -5.23
C LYS A 88 -18.13 -18.94 -5.25
N LYS A 89 -17.94 -18.25 -4.10
CA LYS A 89 -18.15 -16.80 -4.03
C LYS A 89 -17.00 -16.01 -4.62
N ALA A 90 -15.78 -16.52 -4.51
CA ALA A 90 -14.62 -15.93 -5.14
C ALA A 90 -14.76 -15.90 -6.67
N THR A 91 -15.22 -16.99 -7.29
CA THR A 91 -15.45 -17.07 -8.74
C THR A 91 -16.43 -16.00 -9.22
N ALA A 92 -17.47 -15.69 -8.44
CA ALA A 92 -18.40 -14.61 -8.76
C ALA A 92 -17.75 -13.21 -8.71
N LEU A 93 -16.68 -13.02 -7.94
CA LEU A 93 -15.97 -11.75 -7.75
C LEU A 93 -14.70 -11.62 -8.61
N LEU A 94 -14.10 -12.75 -9.02
CA LEU A 94 -12.82 -12.84 -9.72
C LEU A 94 -12.79 -12.17 -11.11
N MET A 95 -13.94 -11.85 -11.68
CA MET A 95 -14.03 -11.22 -13.00
C MET A 95 -13.57 -9.75 -13.03
N SER A 96 -13.25 -9.12 -11.89
CA SER A 96 -12.93 -7.67 -11.87
C SER A 96 -11.95 -7.18 -10.78
N ASP A 97 -11.61 -7.98 -9.77
CA ASP A 97 -10.93 -7.50 -8.56
C ASP A 97 -9.50 -8.05 -8.38
N SER A 98 -8.61 -7.23 -7.80
CA SER A 98 -7.32 -7.68 -7.28
C SER A 98 -7.47 -8.69 -6.11
N LEU A 99 -6.46 -9.53 -5.87
CA LEU A 99 -6.46 -10.48 -4.74
C LEU A 99 -6.72 -9.80 -3.38
N ASN A 100 -6.16 -8.61 -3.17
CA ASN A 100 -6.32 -7.87 -1.92
C ASN A 100 -7.79 -7.45 -1.70
N SER A 101 -8.43 -6.91 -2.75
CA SER A 101 -9.84 -6.55 -2.69
C SER A 101 -10.76 -7.75 -2.49
N LEU A 102 -10.42 -8.92 -3.06
CA LEU A 102 -11.17 -10.15 -2.87
C LEU A 102 -11.16 -10.63 -1.42
N VAL A 103 -9.97 -10.66 -0.80
CA VAL A 103 -9.84 -11.05 0.61
C VAL A 103 -10.62 -10.09 1.52
N GLU A 104 -10.62 -8.78 1.21
CA GLU A 104 -11.39 -7.79 1.98
C GLU A 104 -12.90 -7.92 1.84
N LYS A 105 -13.41 -8.25 0.66
CA LYS A 105 -14.85 -8.51 0.48
C LYS A 105 -15.27 -9.81 1.18
N LEU A 106 -14.44 -10.85 1.14
CA LEU A 106 -14.76 -12.16 1.70
C LEU A 106 -14.63 -12.24 3.23
N ARG A 107 -13.81 -11.38 3.86
CA ARG A 107 -13.64 -11.38 5.33
C ARG A 107 -14.94 -11.16 6.10
N VAL A 108 -15.92 -10.50 5.49
CA VAL A 108 -17.19 -10.16 6.13
C VAL A 108 -17.95 -11.43 6.51
N ARG A 109 -17.79 -12.51 5.74
CA ARG A 109 -18.56 -13.74 5.90
C ARG A 109 -17.72 -14.95 6.29
N PHE A 110 -16.41 -14.92 6.07
CA PHE A 110 -15.52 -16.05 6.35
C PHE A 110 -14.32 -15.64 7.20
N PRO A 111 -13.77 -16.54 8.02
CA PRO A 111 -12.54 -16.30 8.75
C PRO A 111 -11.37 -16.04 7.79
N VAL A 112 -10.66 -14.92 7.99
CA VAL A 112 -9.54 -14.50 7.14
C VAL A 112 -8.46 -15.58 7.02
N ALA A 113 -8.21 -16.36 8.08
CA ALA A 113 -7.22 -17.43 8.05
C ALA A 113 -7.54 -18.50 6.99
N VAL A 114 -8.82 -18.88 6.85
CA VAL A 114 -9.25 -19.86 5.86
C VAL A 114 -9.19 -19.25 4.46
N VAL A 115 -9.66 -18.01 4.30
CA VAL A 115 -9.61 -17.28 3.04
C VAL A 115 -8.17 -17.16 2.52
N CYS A 116 -7.24 -16.73 3.37
CA CYS A 116 -5.81 -16.64 3.04
C CYS A 116 -5.23 -17.99 2.61
N ASN A 117 -5.56 -19.07 3.31
CA ASN A 117 -5.08 -20.42 2.96
C ASN A 117 -5.62 -20.88 1.61
N VAL A 118 -6.90 -20.64 1.30
CA VAL A 118 -7.53 -21.02 0.02
C VAL A 118 -6.87 -20.33 -1.16
N PHE A 119 -6.52 -19.05 -1.03
CA PHE A 119 -5.87 -18.28 -2.08
C PHE A 119 -4.34 -18.37 -2.08
N GLY A 120 -3.73 -19.19 -1.21
CA GLY A 120 -2.28 -19.29 -1.09
C GLY A 120 -1.59 -18.01 -0.59
N VAL A 121 -2.33 -17.10 0.06
CA VAL A 121 -1.80 -15.86 0.62
C VAL A 121 -1.34 -16.10 2.05
N HIS A 122 -0.09 -15.79 2.37
CA HIS A 122 0.39 -15.90 3.75
C HIS A 122 -0.27 -14.85 4.66
N ARG A 123 -0.60 -15.22 5.90
CA ARG A 123 -1.31 -14.33 6.84
C ARG A 123 -0.53 -13.04 7.15
N SER A 124 0.80 -13.08 7.11
CA SER A 124 1.64 -11.88 7.26
C SER A 124 1.53 -10.95 6.06
N SER A 125 1.47 -11.48 4.83
CA SER A 125 1.32 -10.69 3.60
C SER A 125 0.00 -9.93 3.59
N TYR A 126 -1.10 -10.59 3.96
CA TYR A 126 -2.39 -9.91 4.12
C TYR A 126 -2.35 -8.81 5.18
N LYS A 127 -1.71 -9.07 6.33
CA LYS A 127 -1.53 -8.04 7.37
C LYS A 127 -0.71 -6.85 6.86
N TYR A 128 0.32 -7.09 6.04
CA TYR A 128 1.13 -6.05 5.43
C TYR A 128 0.31 -5.20 4.43
N TRP A 129 -0.46 -5.84 3.56
CA TRP A 129 -1.35 -5.14 2.61
C TRP A 129 -2.42 -4.27 3.30
N ARG A 130 -2.89 -4.70 4.47
CA ARG A 130 -3.89 -3.95 5.25
C ARG A 130 -3.28 -2.77 5.98
N GLN A 131 -1.96 -2.75 6.19
CA GLN A 131 -1.33 -1.58 6.78
C GLN A 131 -1.41 -0.44 5.77
N PRO A 132 -1.90 0.74 6.18
CA PRO A 132 -1.82 1.90 5.31
C PRO A 132 -0.36 2.13 4.97
N GLU A 133 -0.09 2.38 3.69
CA GLU A 133 1.26 2.72 3.23
C GLU A 133 1.70 3.97 3.99
N LYS A 134 2.73 3.82 4.83
CA LYS A 134 3.21 4.95 5.62
C LYS A 134 3.80 5.96 4.64
N PRO A 135 3.34 7.22 4.65
CA PRO A 135 3.92 8.22 3.76
C PRO A 135 5.41 8.36 4.08
N ASP A 136 6.26 8.16 3.07
CA ASP A 136 7.71 8.40 3.18
C ASP A 136 7.92 9.85 3.62
N SER A 137 8.32 10.04 4.88
CA SER A 137 8.49 11.37 5.49
C SER A 137 9.47 12.21 4.67
N ALA A 138 10.55 11.60 4.17
CA ALA A 138 11.53 12.27 3.34
C ALA A 138 10.94 12.67 1.98
N ARG A 139 10.00 11.88 1.42
CA ARG A 139 9.27 12.25 0.20
C ARG A 139 8.32 13.42 0.45
N VAL A 140 7.60 13.41 1.56
CA VAL A 140 6.69 14.51 1.95
C VAL A 140 7.49 15.81 2.12
N THR A 141 8.63 15.76 2.82
CA THR A 141 9.52 16.91 2.99
C THR A 141 10.02 17.44 1.65
N ARG A 142 10.51 16.56 0.77
CA ARG A 142 10.96 16.93 -0.58
C ARG A 142 9.85 17.59 -1.39
N LEU A 143 8.65 17.01 -1.37
CA LEU A 143 7.49 17.56 -2.05
C LEU A 143 7.16 18.96 -1.51
N SER A 144 7.11 19.15 -0.18
CA SER A 144 6.87 20.45 0.44
C SER A 144 7.87 21.51 -0.03
N LEU A 145 9.17 21.21 0.07
CA LEU A 145 10.26 22.13 -0.32
C LEU A 145 10.23 22.49 -1.81
N ILE A 146 9.86 21.56 -2.69
CA ILE A 146 9.72 21.83 -4.13
C ILE A 146 8.58 22.82 -4.39
N GLY A 147 7.44 22.64 -3.72
CA GLY A 147 6.29 23.53 -3.86
C GLY A 147 6.60 24.94 -3.35
N GLU A 148 7.26 25.03 -2.20
CA GLU A 148 7.72 26.30 -1.63
C GLU A 148 8.74 27.00 -2.53
N SER A 149 9.73 26.27 -3.05
CA SER A 149 10.76 26.83 -3.92
C SER A 149 10.18 27.28 -5.27
N CYS A 150 9.22 26.54 -5.84
CA CYS A 150 8.53 26.93 -7.06
C CYS A 150 7.72 28.22 -6.87
N ARG A 151 6.99 28.35 -5.76
CA ARG A 151 6.27 29.57 -5.39
C ARG A 151 7.21 30.75 -5.16
N GLY A 152 8.32 30.53 -4.45
CA GLY A 152 9.34 31.57 -4.22
C GLY A 152 10.03 32.05 -5.49
N SER A 153 10.06 31.22 -6.55
CA SER A 153 10.53 31.59 -7.88
C SER A 153 9.41 32.02 -8.84
N ASN A 154 8.21 32.33 -8.35
CA ASN A 154 7.06 32.74 -9.16
C ASN A 154 6.72 31.78 -10.32
N GLY A 155 7.06 30.49 -10.20
CA GLY A 155 6.82 29.48 -11.23
C GLY A 155 7.85 29.45 -12.38
N PHE A 156 8.87 30.31 -12.38
CA PHE A 156 9.89 30.33 -13.43
C PHE A 156 10.90 29.19 -13.32
N ALA A 157 11.15 28.71 -12.11
CA ALA A 157 12.19 27.72 -11.85
C ALA A 157 11.84 26.33 -12.42
N GLY A 158 12.61 25.88 -13.40
CA GLY A 158 12.56 24.50 -13.88
C GLY A 158 13.23 23.50 -12.93
N ALA A 159 13.15 22.21 -13.27
CA ALA A 159 13.64 21.12 -12.42
C ALA A 159 15.12 21.23 -12.00
N ARG A 160 15.99 21.82 -12.84
CA ARG A 160 17.40 22.07 -12.48
C ARG A 160 17.53 23.11 -11.37
N ASN A 161 16.85 24.24 -11.54
CA ASN A 161 16.91 25.35 -10.58
C ASN A 161 16.24 24.94 -9.26
N ILE A 162 15.10 24.26 -9.32
CA ILE A 162 14.44 23.72 -8.13
C ILE A 162 15.34 22.71 -7.41
N ALA A 163 16.02 21.81 -8.13
CA ALA A 163 16.95 20.87 -7.51
C ALA A 163 18.10 21.61 -6.79
N ALA A 164 18.66 22.65 -7.40
CA ALA A 164 19.69 23.47 -6.79
C ALA A 164 19.16 24.19 -5.53
N MET A 165 18.01 24.88 -5.62
CA MET A 165 17.40 25.60 -4.50
C MET A 165 17.08 24.69 -3.32
N VAL A 166 16.51 23.50 -3.57
CA VAL A 166 16.19 22.53 -2.51
C VAL A 166 17.46 21.95 -1.90
N THR A 167 18.52 21.76 -2.71
CA THR A 167 19.83 21.32 -2.21
C THR A 167 20.48 22.37 -1.33
N THR A 168 20.36 23.66 -1.67
CA THR A 168 20.81 24.79 -0.82
C THR A 168 20.07 24.84 0.51
N LYS A 169 18.79 24.44 0.54
CA LYS A 169 18.00 24.29 1.79
C LYS A 169 18.37 23.05 2.61
N GLY A 170 19.41 22.30 2.23
CA GLY A 170 19.96 21.17 3.00
C GLY A 170 19.44 19.79 2.58
N VAL A 171 18.51 19.69 1.62
CA VAL A 171 18.00 18.40 1.13
C VAL A 171 18.55 18.10 -0.25
N LYS A 172 19.52 17.19 -0.35
CA LYS A 172 20.12 16.79 -1.62
C LYS A 172 19.05 16.24 -2.57
N LEU A 173 18.88 16.90 -3.72
CA LEU A 173 17.91 16.51 -4.74
C LEU A 173 18.55 16.46 -6.12
N SER A 174 18.40 15.33 -6.82
CA SER A 174 18.84 15.23 -8.21
C SER A 174 17.83 15.88 -9.15
N ARG A 175 18.31 16.39 -10.31
CA ARG A 175 17.46 16.94 -11.37
C ARG A 175 16.32 16.00 -11.76
N TRP A 176 16.61 14.72 -11.98
CA TRP A 176 15.62 13.73 -12.40
C TRP A 176 14.55 13.50 -11.34
N ARG A 177 14.95 13.45 -10.06
CA ARG A 177 14.03 13.31 -8.94
C ARG A 177 13.16 14.55 -8.77
N ALA A 178 13.73 15.75 -8.99
CA ALA A 178 12.95 16.98 -9.04
C ALA A 178 11.91 16.96 -10.18
N THR A 179 12.26 16.50 -11.37
CA THR A 179 11.33 16.36 -12.50
C THR A 179 10.13 15.46 -12.16
N THR A 180 10.39 14.28 -11.58
CA THR A 180 9.32 13.34 -11.20
C THR A 180 8.38 13.95 -10.15
N LEU A 181 8.94 14.60 -9.13
CA LEU A 181 8.17 15.22 -8.05
C LEU A 181 7.40 16.48 -8.51
N MET A 182 7.94 17.23 -9.46
CA MET A 182 7.23 18.35 -10.08
C MET A 182 6.03 17.87 -10.91
N LYS A 183 6.20 16.80 -11.70
CA LYS A 183 5.11 16.20 -12.48
C LYS A 183 3.98 15.68 -11.59
N GLU A 184 4.31 15.01 -10.49
CA GLU A 184 3.33 14.52 -9.50
C GLU A 184 2.53 15.67 -8.85
N ARG A 185 3.15 16.84 -8.68
CA ARG A 185 2.51 18.05 -8.15
C ARG A 185 1.86 18.91 -9.26
N HIS A 186 1.87 18.46 -10.51
CA HIS A 186 1.42 19.22 -11.67
C HIS A 186 2.07 20.62 -11.78
N LEU A 187 3.32 20.77 -11.32
CA LEU A 187 4.06 22.02 -11.38
C LEU A 187 4.73 22.14 -12.75
N ILE A 188 4.31 23.14 -13.50
CA ILE A 188 4.87 23.48 -14.80
C ILE A 188 5.72 24.73 -14.64
N SER A 189 6.95 24.68 -15.14
CA SER A 189 7.80 25.86 -15.22
C SER A 189 7.35 26.67 -16.44
N CYS A 190 6.86 27.88 -16.19
CA CYS A 190 6.44 28.80 -17.23
C CYS A 190 7.47 29.91 -17.30
N GLN A 191 8.17 30.06 -18.42
CA GLN A 191 9.01 31.24 -18.61
C GLN A 191 8.12 32.48 -18.72
N GLN A 192 8.56 33.56 -18.09
CA GLN A 192 7.90 34.85 -18.23
C GLN A 192 7.98 35.26 -19.71
N PRO A 193 6.86 35.59 -20.37
CA PRO A 193 6.92 36.10 -21.73
C PRO A 193 7.80 37.36 -21.74
N GLY A 194 8.66 37.47 -22.75
CA GLY A 194 9.49 38.66 -22.92
C GLY A 194 8.63 39.91 -22.95
N HIS A 195 9.17 41.02 -22.45
CA HIS A 195 8.47 42.31 -22.45
C HIS A 195 8.03 42.67 -23.88
N GLN A 196 6.72 42.72 -24.10
CA GLN A 196 6.16 43.24 -25.34
C GLN A 196 5.96 44.73 -25.18
N TYR A 197 6.69 45.53 -25.95
CA TYR A 197 6.37 46.94 -26.10
C TYR A 197 4.95 47.05 -26.66
N LYS A 198 4.09 47.84 -26.00
CA LYS A 198 2.77 48.15 -26.54
C LYS A 198 2.98 48.83 -27.89
N LYS A 199 2.44 48.26 -28.97
CA LYS A 199 2.37 48.97 -30.25
C LYS A 199 1.46 50.17 -30.02
N ALA A 200 2.05 51.37 -29.97
CA ALA A 200 1.28 52.59 -29.89
C ALA A 200 0.46 52.71 -31.19
N SER A 201 -0.86 52.55 -31.08
CA SER A 201 -1.78 52.77 -32.21
C SER A 201 -2.03 54.26 -32.45
N ARG A 202 -1.80 55.09 -31.43
CA ARG A 202 -1.82 56.54 -31.51
C ARG A 202 -0.40 57.07 -31.42
N GLU A 203 -0.06 57.92 -32.37
CA GLU A 203 1.14 58.74 -32.30
C GLU A 203 1.06 59.62 -31.05
N HIS A 204 2.11 59.62 -30.25
CA HIS A 204 2.22 60.52 -29.11
C HIS A 204 2.71 61.87 -29.66
N VAL A 205 1.78 62.65 -30.21
CA VAL A 205 2.07 63.98 -30.77
C VAL A 205 2.18 64.98 -29.61
N GLU A 206 3.38 65.10 -29.02
CA GLU A 206 3.67 66.20 -28.09
C GLU A 206 3.88 67.51 -28.85
N LEU A 207 4.39 67.44 -30.08
CA LEU A 207 4.57 68.59 -30.97
C LEU A 207 4.02 68.27 -32.38
N PRO A 208 3.34 69.23 -33.04
CA PRO A 208 2.88 69.05 -34.41
C PRO A 208 4.05 68.86 -35.38
N ASN A 209 3.93 67.89 -36.28
CA ASN A 209 4.91 67.62 -37.34
C ASN A 209 4.69 68.58 -38.52
N TYR A 210 5.36 69.72 -38.52
CA TYR A 210 5.24 70.73 -39.59
C TYR A 210 5.82 70.31 -40.94
N LEU A 211 6.72 69.31 -40.97
CA LEU A 211 7.43 68.93 -42.20
C LEU A 211 6.58 68.01 -43.10
N GLU A 212 5.64 67.25 -42.52
CA GLU A 212 4.71 66.35 -43.25
C GLU A 212 5.35 65.52 -44.39
N ARG A 213 6.62 65.10 -44.23
CA ARG A 213 7.43 64.40 -45.26
C ARG A 213 7.63 65.17 -46.57
N GLN A 214 7.55 66.49 -46.54
CA GLN A 214 7.89 67.38 -47.66
C GLN A 214 9.40 67.66 -47.63
N PHE A 215 10.16 66.90 -48.42
CA PHE A 215 11.63 66.99 -48.47
C PHE A 215 12.16 67.79 -49.67
N ALA A 216 11.27 68.36 -50.48
CA ALA A 216 11.64 69.19 -51.63
C ALA A 216 11.80 70.65 -51.15
N VAL A 217 13.04 71.10 -51.07
CA VAL A 217 13.42 72.41 -50.51
C VAL A 217 14.11 73.23 -51.61
N THR A 218 13.81 74.53 -51.69
CA THR A 218 14.34 75.41 -52.74
C THR A 218 15.73 75.97 -52.43
N GLU A 219 16.10 76.08 -51.15
CA GLU A 219 17.40 76.60 -50.71
C GLU A 219 17.95 75.78 -49.53
N PRO A 220 19.27 75.60 -49.42
CA PRO A 220 19.88 74.86 -48.31
C PRO A 220 19.58 75.49 -46.93
N ASN A 221 19.60 74.66 -45.88
CA ASN A 221 19.44 75.03 -44.46
C ASN A 221 18.01 75.37 -44.00
N GLN A 222 16.98 75.05 -44.80
CA GLN A 222 15.59 75.27 -44.39
C GLN A 222 15.03 74.10 -43.56
N VAL A 223 15.52 72.87 -43.79
CA VAL A 223 15.06 71.68 -43.06
C VAL A 223 16.25 70.85 -42.60
N TRP A 224 16.23 70.48 -41.31
CA TRP A 224 17.23 69.62 -40.69
C TRP A 224 16.54 68.36 -40.19
N TRP A 225 17.03 67.19 -40.59
CA TRP A 225 16.55 65.92 -40.08
C TRP A 225 17.74 65.01 -39.78
N GLY A 226 17.54 64.07 -38.86
CA GLY A 226 18.54 63.07 -38.52
C GLY A 226 17.91 61.72 -38.21
N ASP A 227 18.59 60.66 -38.61
CA ASP A 227 18.28 59.30 -38.18
C ASP A 227 19.27 58.82 -37.13
N VAL A 228 18.81 57.87 -36.31
CA VAL A 228 19.68 57.11 -35.41
C VAL A 228 19.82 55.71 -35.97
N THR A 229 20.93 55.48 -36.65
CA THR A 229 21.26 54.16 -37.17
C THR A 229 22.15 53.40 -36.18
N PHE A 230 21.68 52.24 -35.72
CA PHE A 230 22.47 51.36 -34.86
C PHE A 230 23.33 50.42 -35.70
N ILE A 231 24.64 50.60 -35.66
CA ILE A 231 25.59 49.69 -36.31
C ILE A 231 26.03 48.63 -35.29
N ARG A 232 25.66 47.37 -35.56
CA ARG A 232 26.02 46.24 -34.71
C ARG A 232 27.50 45.88 -34.92
N ARG A 233 28.34 46.15 -33.92
CA ARG A 233 29.74 45.69 -33.91
C ARG A 233 29.84 44.30 -33.28
N HIS A 234 30.78 43.49 -33.78
CA HIS A 234 30.99 42.09 -33.37
C HIS A 234 31.49 41.93 -31.92
N ILE A 235 31.89 43.03 -31.27
CA ILE A 235 32.30 43.09 -29.87
C ILE A 235 31.24 43.94 -29.15
N SER A 236 30.53 43.32 -28.22
CA SER A 236 29.44 43.75 -27.30
C SER A 236 29.31 45.25 -26.94
N SER A 237 29.32 46.14 -27.92
CA SER A 237 29.18 47.58 -27.81
C SER A 237 28.52 48.11 -29.08
N CYS A 238 27.32 48.66 -28.93
CA CYS A 238 26.66 49.38 -30.01
C CYS A 238 27.24 50.81 -30.05
N ALA A 239 27.74 51.23 -31.20
CA ALA A 239 28.01 52.64 -31.44
C ALA A 239 26.76 53.24 -32.09
N SER A 240 26.28 54.36 -31.54
CA SER A 240 25.19 55.13 -32.13
C SER A 240 25.81 56.32 -32.84
N PHE A 241 25.54 56.48 -34.12
CA PHE A 241 25.93 57.65 -34.89
C PHE A 241 24.68 58.44 -35.24
N ILE A 242 24.74 59.75 -35.09
CA ILE A 242 23.70 60.68 -35.53
C ILE A 242 24.21 61.29 -36.84
N TRP A 243 23.50 61.03 -37.93
CA TRP A 243 23.72 61.75 -39.18
C TRP A 243 22.77 62.94 -39.23
N CYS A 244 23.31 64.14 -39.40
CA CYS A 244 22.51 65.32 -39.77
C CYS A 244 22.77 65.60 -41.24
N ALA A 245 21.71 65.53 -42.05
CA ALA A 245 21.75 65.95 -43.45
C ALA A 245 20.99 67.28 -43.57
N THR A 246 21.59 68.24 -44.28
CA THR A 246 20.95 69.49 -44.69
C THR A 246 20.39 69.32 -46.10
N ALA A 247 19.10 69.60 -46.26
CA ALA A 247 18.45 69.80 -47.55
C ALA A 247 18.18 71.29 -47.76
#